data_AF-A0A0C2Y0D0-F1
#
_entry.id   AF-A0A0C2Y0D0-F1
#
_cell.length_a   1.000
_cell.length_b   1.000
_cell.length_c   1.000
_cell.angle_alpha   90.00
_cell.angle_beta   90.00
_cell.angle_gamma   90.00
#
_symmetry.space_group_name_H-M   'P 1'
#
loop_
_entity.id
_entity.type
_entity.pdbx_description
1 polymer ?
#
loop_
_entity_poly.entity_id
_entity_poly.type
_entity_poly.pdbx_seq_one_letter_code
_entity_poly.pdbx_strand_id
1 'polypeptide(L)'
;MALLNLQRIFAPRLCASIPTFARPLSKRNAHLALRELPERPVAPKRDPTKLQSGIGPYARPVENIQTAEAFLKAIGRESETKLKVEWDELWKMDGRAMRKAGVGTRDRRYILWCMQKYRLGFPIREFAHEPPPKKTIRGWGPKVQNGKRIRSRRIKDKTLKKSSP
;
A
#
# COMPACT_ATOMS: atom_id res chain seq x y z
N MET A 1 1.80 -58.99 39.97
CA MET A 1 0.37 -58.88 40.27
C MET A 1 -0.39 -58.61 38.98
N ALA A 2 -1.29 -59.52 38.62
CA ALA A 2 -2.31 -59.49 37.55
C ALA A 2 -1.87 -59.43 36.07
N LEU A 3 -2.07 -60.59 35.41
CA LEU A 3 -2.26 -60.83 33.98
C LEU A 3 -3.70 -60.46 33.56
N LEU A 4 -3.94 -60.46 32.23
CA LEU A 4 -5.23 -60.51 31.50
C LEU A 4 -5.91 -59.11 31.33
N ASN A 5 -6.52 -58.72 30.21
CA ASN A 5 -7.05 -59.49 29.09
C ASN A 5 -7.42 -58.59 27.87
N LEU A 6 -7.26 -59.18 26.68
CA LEU A 6 -8.09 -59.12 25.47
C LEU A 6 -8.84 -57.84 25.03
N GLN A 7 -8.47 -57.39 23.82
CA GLN A 7 -9.32 -57.07 22.66
C GLN A 7 -10.82 -56.84 22.89
N ARG A 8 -11.35 -55.70 22.39
CA ARG A 8 -12.43 -55.66 21.38
C ARG A 8 -12.80 -54.22 20.97
N ILE A 9 -12.69 -53.98 19.66
CA ILE A 9 -13.70 -53.36 18.78
C ILE A 9 -14.38 -52.09 19.32
N PHE A 10 -14.02 -50.93 18.76
CA PHE A 10 -14.99 -49.85 18.60
C PHE A 10 -14.90 -49.27 17.18
N ALA A 11 -15.98 -49.50 16.44
CA ALA A 11 -16.19 -49.11 15.05
C ALA A 11 -16.19 -47.58 14.87
N PRO A 12 -15.87 -47.08 13.66
CA PRO A 12 -16.12 -45.70 13.30
C PRO A 12 -17.62 -45.45 13.28
N ARG A 13 -18.12 -44.58 14.17
CA ARG A 13 -19.48 -44.06 14.08
C ARG A 13 -19.57 -43.16 12.85
N LEU A 14 -20.10 -43.72 11.77
CA LEU A 14 -20.74 -42.99 10.69
C LEU A 14 -21.94 -42.23 11.28
N CYS A 15 -21.73 -40.96 11.64
CA CYS A 15 -22.81 -40.07 12.00
C CYS A 15 -23.26 -39.26 10.78
N ALA A 16 -24.40 -39.70 10.26
CA ALA A 16 -25.52 -38.90 9.78
C ALA A 16 -25.25 -37.87 8.66
N SER A 17 -25.70 -38.30 7.47
CA SER A 17 -26.34 -37.50 6.42
C SER A 17 -26.78 -36.09 6.86
N ILE A 18 -26.09 -35.07 6.36
CA ILE A 18 -26.60 -33.70 6.33
C ILE A 18 -27.68 -33.66 5.25
N PRO A 19 -28.94 -33.29 5.53
CA PRO A 19 -29.88 -33.00 4.47
C PRO A 19 -29.38 -31.77 3.73
N THR A 20 -28.95 -31.95 2.48
CA THR A 20 -28.75 -30.86 1.54
C THR A 20 -30.10 -30.19 1.33
N PHE A 21 -30.32 -29.09 2.05
CA PHE A 21 -31.41 -28.15 1.78
C PHE A 21 -31.11 -27.49 0.43
N ALA A 22 -31.45 -28.18 -0.67
CA ALA A 22 -31.46 -27.63 -2.00
C ALA A 22 -32.57 -26.58 -2.05
N ARG A 23 -32.22 -25.31 -1.75
CA ARG A 23 -33.10 -24.20 -2.07
C ARG A 23 -33.21 -24.15 -3.59
N PRO A 24 -34.41 -24.28 -4.19
CA PRO A 24 -34.55 -24.03 -5.61
C PRO A 24 -34.12 -22.60 -5.88
N LEU A 25 -33.16 -22.45 -6.79
CA LEU A 25 -32.71 -21.16 -7.31
C LEU A 25 -33.87 -20.59 -8.12
N SER A 26 -34.84 -19.99 -7.42
CA SER A 26 -35.91 -19.22 -8.02
C SER A 26 -35.26 -18.20 -8.94
N LYS A 27 -35.57 -18.34 -10.23
CA LYS A 27 -35.23 -17.41 -11.31
C LYS A 27 -35.81 -16.04 -10.98
N ARG A 28 -35.13 -15.29 -10.12
CA ARG A 28 -35.39 -13.88 -9.89
C ARG A 28 -34.09 -13.17 -10.24
N ASN A 29 -34.19 -12.36 -11.29
CA ASN A 29 -33.19 -11.40 -11.78
C ASN A 29 -32.41 -11.82 -13.05
N ALA A 30 -33.14 -12.22 -14.10
CA ALA A 30 -32.60 -12.17 -15.47
C ALA A 30 -32.22 -10.73 -15.92
N HIS A 31 -32.73 -9.70 -15.24
CA HIS A 31 -32.45 -8.30 -15.57
C HIS A 31 -31.13 -7.75 -14.97
N LEU A 32 -30.45 -8.50 -14.10
CA LEU A 32 -29.16 -8.09 -13.50
C LEU A 32 -27.94 -8.68 -14.20
N ALA A 33 -28.11 -9.59 -15.17
CA ALA A 33 -27.02 -10.24 -15.89
C ALA A 33 -26.34 -9.35 -16.94
N LEU A 34 -26.88 -8.15 -17.21
CA LEU A 34 -26.31 -7.14 -18.12
C LEU A 34 -25.79 -5.90 -17.38
N ARG A 35 -25.38 -6.04 -16.11
CA ARG A 35 -24.45 -5.06 -15.53
C ARG A 35 -23.05 -5.47 -15.95
N GLU A 36 -22.55 -4.84 -17.01
CA GLU A 36 -21.13 -4.82 -17.33
C GLU A 36 -20.38 -4.55 -16.03
N LEU A 37 -19.63 -5.55 -15.55
CA LEU A 37 -18.73 -5.35 -14.43
C LEU A 37 -17.77 -4.24 -14.88
N PRO A 38 -17.55 -3.18 -14.07
CA PRO A 38 -16.61 -2.14 -14.45
C PRO A 38 -15.29 -2.83 -14.78
N GLU A 39 -14.77 -2.59 -15.97
CA GLU A 39 -13.51 -3.20 -16.39
C GLU A 39 -12.47 -2.95 -15.31
N ARG A 40 -11.86 -4.02 -14.81
CA ARG A 40 -10.75 -3.89 -13.86
C ARG A 40 -9.74 -2.96 -14.53
N PRO A 41 -9.23 -1.91 -13.86
CA PRO A 41 -8.27 -1.02 -14.48
C PRO A 41 -7.12 -1.86 -15.04
N VAL A 42 -7.03 -1.89 -16.38
CA VAL A 42 -6.00 -2.63 -17.07
C VAL A 42 -4.68 -2.01 -16.67
N ALA A 43 -3.75 -2.81 -16.14
CA ALA A 43 -2.44 -2.33 -15.75
C ALA A 43 -1.79 -1.60 -16.95
N PRO A 44 -1.14 -0.45 -16.75
CA PRO A 44 -0.52 0.28 -17.84
C PRO A 44 0.44 -0.65 -18.59
N LYS A 45 0.29 -0.72 -19.92
CA LYS A 45 1.16 -1.53 -20.78
C LYS A 45 2.59 -1.00 -20.61
N ARG A 46 3.54 -1.90 -20.34
CA ARG A 46 4.97 -1.55 -20.24
C ARG A 46 5.48 -1.21 -21.64
N ASP A 47 5.98 0.00 -21.83
CA ASP A 47 6.67 0.39 -23.07
C ASP A 47 8.00 -0.36 -23.16
N PRO A 48 8.19 -1.31 -24.10
CA PRO A 48 9.42 -2.10 -24.18
C PRO A 48 10.64 -1.25 -24.60
N THR A 49 10.40 -0.11 -25.26
CA THR A 49 11.43 0.87 -25.66
C THR A 49 11.93 1.72 -24.49
N LYS A 50 11.19 1.81 -23.39
CA LYS A 50 11.61 2.49 -22.16
C LYS A 50 12.25 1.54 -21.14
N LEU A 51 12.41 0.25 -21.46
CA LEU A 51 13.14 -0.70 -20.62
C LEU A 51 14.58 -0.22 -20.47
N GLN A 52 14.83 0.55 -19.42
CA GLN A 52 16.18 0.85 -19.01
C GLN A 52 16.89 -0.48 -18.73
N SER A 53 18.05 -0.62 -19.37
CA SER A 53 18.89 -1.80 -19.43
C SER A 53 19.23 -2.31 -18.03
N GLY A 54 18.67 -3.45 -17.65
CA GLY A 54 19.00 -4.06 -16.36
C GLY A 54 18.13 -5.22 -15.92
N ILE A 55 17.77 -6.15 -16.83
CA ILE A 55 17.30 -7.47 -16.40
C ILE A 55 18.53 -8.21 -15.85
N GLY A 56 18.81 -8.04 -14.57
CA GLY A 56 19.95 -8.62 -13.87
C GLY A 56 19.90 -8.32 -12.37
N PRO A 57 20.63 -9.05 -11.53
CA PRO A 57 20.65 -8.83 -10.08
C PRO A 57 21.16 -7.42 -9.69
N TYR A 58 21.97 -6.82 -10.56
CA TYR A 58 22.55 -5.48 -10.41
C TYR A 58 21.95 -4.58 -11.49
N ALA A 59 21.22 -3.55 -11.09
CA ALA A 59 20.72 -2.56 -12.03
C ALA A 59 21.93 -1.80 -12.58
N ARG A 60 22.10 -1.77 -13.91
CA ARG A 60 23.18 -0.98 -14.51
C ARG A 60 22.85 0.49 -14.28
N PRO A 61 23.82 1.30 -13.84
CA PRO A 61 23.62 2.73 -13.74
C PRO A 61 23.26 3.27 -15.12
N VAL A 62 22.09 3.88 -15.23
CA VAL A 62 21.70 4.63 -16.43
C VAL A 62 22.57 5.88 -16.48
N GLU A 63 22.91 6.39 -17.67
CA GLU A 63 23.87 7.50 -17.83
C GLU A 63 23.61 8.70 -16.91
N ASN A 64 22.34 8.97 -16.61
CA ASN A 64 21.90 10.08 -15.75
C ASN A 64 22.01 9.80 -14.24
N ILE A 65 22.18 8.55 -13.81
CA ILE A 65 22.19 8.13 -12.40
C ILE A 65 23.27 7.07 -12.20
N GLN A 66 24.50 7.55 -12.01
CA GLN A 66 25.66 6.70 -11.80
C GLN A 66 25.97 6.46 -10.32
N THR A 67 25.55 7.39 -9.45
CA THR A 67 25.83 7.36 -8.01
C THR A 67 24.61 6.93 -7.20
N ALA A 68 24.83 6.20 -6.10
CA ALA A 68 23.77 5.81 -5.17
C ALA A 68 23.06 7.02 -4.57
N GLU A 69 23.83 8.06 -4.22
CA GLU A 69 23.30 9.33 -3.72
C GLU A 69 22.36 10.00 -4.72
N ALA A 70 22.72 10.01 -6.01
CA ALA A 70 21.88 10.57 -7.07
C ALA A 70 20.55 9.82 -7.19
N PHE A 71 20.57 8.49 -7.05
CA PHE A 71 19.35 7.68 -7.02
C PHE A 71 18.49 7.97 -5.78
N LEU A 72 19.09 8.00 -4.60
CA LEU A 72 18.40 8.27 -3.34
C LEU A 72 17.81 9.69 -3.29
N LYS A 73 18.47 10.66 -3.93
CA LYS A 73 17.95 12.01 -4.12
C LYS A 73 16.79 12.04 -5.11
N ALA A 74 16.89 11.31 -6.22
CA ALA A 74 15.85 11.25 -7.25
C ALA A 74 14.54 10.61 -6.75
N ILE A 75 14.59 9.62 -5.85
CA ILE A 75 13.39 9.00 -5.26
C ILE A 75 12.73 9.89 -4.18
N GLY A 76 13.46 10.84 -3.61
CA GLY A 76 12.99 11.78 -2.60
C GLY A 76 12.79 11.18 -1.19
N ARG A 77 11.86 11.78 -0.42
CA ARG A 77 11.51 11.39 0.98
C ARG A 77 12.69 11.38 1.95
N GLU A 78 13.65 12.27 1.72
CA GLU A 78 14.88 12.38 2.52
C GLU A 78 15.61 11.04 2.58
N SER A 79 15.61 10.27 1.49
CA SER A 79 16.28 8.95 1.47
C SER A 79 17.80 9.08 1.47
N GLU A 80 18.34 10.18 0.93
CA GLU A 80 19.78 10.52 0.91
C GLU A 80 20.39 10.70 2.31
N THR A 81 19.61 11.19 3.29
CA THR A 81 20.10 11.40 4.65
C THR A 81 20.10 10.11 5.47
N LYS A 82 19.29 9.13 5.07
CA LYS A 82 19.05 7.89 5.84
C LYS A 82 19.99 6.76 5.45
N LEU A 83 20.53 6.78 4.23
CA LEU A 83 21.44 5.76 3.71
C LEU A 83 22.56 6.42 2.93
N LYS A 84 23.80 6.20 3.38
CA LYS A 84 25.03 6.58 2.68
C LYS A 84 25.78 5.29 2.37
N VAL A 85 25.78 4.90 1.10
CA VAL A 85 26.29 3.61 0.62
C VAL A 85 26.70 3.77 -0.84
N GLU A 86 27.68 2.98 -1.27
CA GLU A 86 28.10 2.90 -2.67
C GLU A 86 27.05 2.23 -3.56
N TRP A 87 27.13 2.45 -4.88
CA TRP A 87 26.17 1.91 -5.85
C TRP A 87 26.01 0.40 -5.71
N ASP A 88 27.10 -0.33 -5.75
CA ASP A 88 27.08 -1.80 -5.71
C ASP A 88 26.59 -2.34 -4.37
N GLU A 89 26.91 -1.66 -3.27
CA GLU A 89 26.46 -2.05 -1.94
C GLU A 89 24.95 -1.82 -1.78
N LEU A 90 24.44 -0.69 -2.28
CA LEU A 90 23.02 -0.38 -2.29
C LEU A 90 22.20 -1.51 -2.93
N TRP A 91 22.64 -2.02 -4.09
CA TRP A 91 21.92 -3.08 -4.83
C TRP A 91 22.05 -4.48 -4.22
N LYS A 92 23.05 -4.69 -3.35
CA LYS A 92 23.21 -5.93 -2.58
C LYS A 92 22.46 -5.90 -1.24
N MET A 93 22.05 -4.72 -0.78
CA MET A 93 21.38 -4.60 0.51
C MET A 93 19.97 -5.17 0.53
N ASP A 94 19.71 -5.99 1.54
CA ASP A 94 18.37 -6.46 1.91
C ASP A 94 17.69 -5.57 2.95
N GLY A 95 16.38 -5.73 3.11
CA GLY A 95 15.62 -5.05 4.17
C GLY A 95 16.13 -5.35 5.59
N ARG A 96 16.79 -6.49 5.81
CA ARG A 96 17.46 -6.80 7.09
C ARG A 96 18.74 -5.99 7.28
N ALA A 97 19.54 -5.84 6.22
CA ALA A 97 20.75 -5.00 6.24
C ALA A 97 20.37 -3.53 6.50
N MET A 98 19.38 -3.01 5.79
CA MET A 98 18.86 -1.65 6.02
C MET A 98 18.27 -1.44 7.42
N ARG A 99 17.72 -2.49 8.06
CA ARG A 99 17.29 -2.42 9.46
C ARG A 99 18.48 -2.27 10.40
N LYS A 100 19.58 -3.00 10.15
CA LYS A 100 20.82 -2.87 10.93
C LYS A 100 21.44 -1.48 10.77
N ALA A 101 21.32 -0.89 9.58
CA ALA A 101 21.70 0.51 9.29
C ALA A 101 20.78 1.57 9.92
N GLY A 102 19.78 1.19 10.72
CA GLY A 102 18.91 2.13 11.44
C GLY A 102 17.76 2.72 10.62
N VAL A 103 17.53 2.27 9.39
CA VAL A 103 16.45 2.79 8.55
C VAL A 103 15.09 2.32 9.07
N GLY A 104 14.16 3.26 9.22
CA GLY A 104 12.79 3.00 9.66
C GLY A 104 12.01 2.10 8.69
N THR A 105 11.05 1.32 9.19
CA THR A 105 10.33 0.31 8.39
C THR A 105 9.62 0.89 7.16
N ARG A 106 9.06 2.10 7.25
CA ARG A 106 8.38 2.78 6.14
C ARG A 106 9.35 3.11 5.01
N ASP A 107 10.51 3.64 5.36
CA ASP A 107 11.51 4.09 4.41
C ASP A 107 12.19 2.89 3.73
N ARG A 108 12.52 1.83 4.49
CA ARG A 108 13.04 0.58 3.91
C ARG A 108 12.12 0.00 2.84
N ARG A 109 10.81 -0.08 3.14
CA ARG A 109 9.82 -0.60 2.18
C ARG A 109 9.74 0.27 0.93
N TYR A 110 9.82 1.59 1.09
CA TYR A 110 9.82 2.52 -0.02
C TYR A 110 11.06 2.36 -0.90
N ILE A 111 12.25 2.36 -0.30
CA ILE A 111 13.53 2.25 -1.04
C ILE A 111 13.59 0.92 -1.80
N LEU A 112 13.26 -0.20 -1.15
CA LEU A 112 13.25 -1.52 -1.81
C LEU A 112 12.21 -1.59 -2.95
N TRP A 113 11.06 -0.95 -2.79
CA TRP A 113 10.05 -0.87 -3.85
C TRP A 113 10.56 -0.02 -5.03
N CYS A 114 11.19 1.12 -4.77
CA CYS A 114 11.82 1.95 -5.80
C CYS A 114 12.93 1.20 -6.53
N MET A 115 13.80 0.48 -5.80
CA MET A 115 14.82 -0.39 -6.37
C MET A 115 14.21 -1.44 -7.29
N GLN A 116 13.11 -2.07 -6.87
CA GLN A 116 12.41 -3.06 -7.70
C GLN A 116 11.81 -2.42 -8.96
N LYS A 117 11.23 -1.22 -8.85
CA LYS A 117 10.71 -0.47 -10.00
C LYS A 117 11.81 -0.08 -10.98
N TYR A 118 12.95 0.34 -10.47
CA TYR A 118 14.13 0.67 -11.27
C TYR A 118 14.68 -0.57 -12.01
N ARG A 119 14.79 -1.71 -11.33
CA ARG A 119 15.16 -3.01 -11.96
C ARG A 119 14.21 -3.44 -13.08
N LEU A 120 12.93 -3.10 -12.95
CA LEU A 120 11.91 -3.38 -13.97
C LEU A 120 11.92 -2.37 -15.12
N GLY A 121 12.84 -1.39 -15.10
CA GLY A 121 13.00 -0.38 -16.15
C GLY A 121 11.95 0.74 -16.12
N PHE A 122 11.22 0.92 -15.01
CA PHE A 122 10.31 2.06 -14.89
C PHE A 122 11.12 3.36 -14.70
N PRO A 123 10.78 4.47 -15.39
CA PRO A 123 11.46 5.73 -15.20
C PRO A 123 11.14 6.30 -13.80
N ILE A 124 12.16 6.85 -13.12
CA ILE A 124 12.04 7.29 -11.72
C ILE A 124 10.95 8.33 -11.50
N ARG A 125 10.80 9.26 -12.46
CA ARG A 125 9.80 10.34 -12.38
C ARG A 125 8.37 9.84 -12.26
N GLU A 126 8.06 8.64 -12.77
CA GLU A 126 6.69 8.10 -12.75
C GLU A 126 6.31 7.51 -11.38
N PHE A 127 7.27 6.99 -10.63
CA PHE A 127 7.00 6.29 -9.37
C PHE A 127 7.54 6.98 -8.13
N ALA A 128 8.48 7.92 -8.27
CA ALA A 128 8.99 8.69 -7.16
C ALA A 128 7.89 9.61 -6.62
N HIS A 129 7.62 9.48 -5.33
CA HIS A 129 6.61 10.28 -4.65
C HIS A 129 7.25 11.04 -3.49
N GLU A 130 7.03 12.35 -3.50
CA GLU A 130 7.39 13.21 -2.39
C GLU A 130 6.62 12.85 -1.12
N PRO A 131 7.17 13.13 0.07
CA PRO A 131 6.46 12.91 1.31
C PRO A 131 5.16 13.75 1.29
N PRO A 132 4.00 13.14 1.59
CA PRO A 132 2.76 13.88 1.60
C PRO A 132 2.85 15.00 2.65
N PRO A 133 2.40 16.22 2.32
CA PRO A 133 2.49 17.34 3.24
C PRO A 133 1.74 17.04 4.52
N LYS A 134 2.26 17.55 5.63
CA LYS A 134 1.62 17.39 6.93
C LYS A 134 0.22 18.02 6.86
N LYS A 135 -0.80 17.25 7.24
CA LYS A 135 -2.17 17.75 7.33
C LYS A 135 -2.20 18.99 8.23
N THR A 136 -2.65 20.13 7.67
CA THR A 136 -2.80 21.40 8.38
C THR A 136 -3.83 21.30 9.49
N ILE A 137 -4.98 20.67 9.22
CA ILE A 137 -6.07 20.47 10.19
C ILE A 137 -6.20 18.97 10.48
N ARG A 138 -6.08 18.60 11.75
CA ARG A 138 -6.30 17.22 12.24
C ARG A 138 -7.69 17.15 12.87
N GLY A 139 -8.63 16.35 12.34
CA GLY A 139 -9.99 16.23 12.91
C GLY A 139 -11.06 15.58 12.01
N TRP A 140 -12.27 15.42 12.59
CA TRP A 140 -13.47 14.83 11.95
C TRP A 140 -14.22 15.86 11.09
N GLY A 141 -13.69 16.13 9.90
CA GLY A 141 -14.39 16.90 8.86
C GLY A 141 -14.64 18.39 9.20
N PRO A 142 -15.42 19.09 8.37
CA PRO A 142 -15.63 20.56 8.46
C PRO A 142 -16.25 21.03 9.78
N LYS A 143 -16.81 20.09 10.56
CA LYS A 143 -17.51 20.36 11.81
C LYS A 143 -16.57 20.77 12.93
N VAL A 144 -15.31 20.35 12.92
CA VAL A 144 -14.33 20.68 13.98
C VAL A 144 -12.97 20.97 13.34
N GLN A 145 -12.58 22.25 13.34
CA GLN A 145 -11.27 22.70 12.86
C GLN A 145 -10.54 23.41 14.00
N ASN A 146 -9.23 23.18 14.15
CA ASN A 146 -8.38 23.82 15.17
C ASN A 146 -8.92 23.69 16.61
N GLY A 147 -9.48 22.54 16.97
CA GLY A 147 -10.09 22.29 18.29
C GLY A 147 -11.41 23.02 18.55
N LYS A 148 -11.93 23.78 17.57
CA LYS A 148 -13.20 24.51 17.67
C LYS A 148 -14.26 23.85 16.79
N ARG A 149 -15.42 23.54 17.38
CA ARG A 149 -16.57 23.04 16.61
C ARG A 149 -17.19 24.21 15.83
N ILE A 150 -17.04 24.18 14.51
CA ILE A 150 -17.72 25.12 13.61
C ILE A 150 -19.20 24.73 13.61
N ARG A 151 -20.01 25.52 14.31
CA ARG A 151 -21.46 25.55 14.09
C ARG A 151 -21.69 26.52 12.95
N SER A 152 -22.53 26.18 11.97
CA SER A 152 -23.02 27.13 10.97
C SER A 152 -23.69 28.28 11.70
N ARG A 153 -22.93 29.34 12.00
CA ARG A 153 -23.48 30.53 12.63
C ARG A 153 -24.25 31.27 11.54
N ARG A 154 -25.58 31.24 11.63
CA ARG A 154 -26.42 32.37 11.19
C ARG A 154 -25.91 33.58 11.97
N ILE A 155 -24.98 34.34 11.39
CA ILE A 155 -24.57 35.62 11.93
C ILE A 155 -25.82 36.51 11.85
N LYS A 156 -26.52 36.69 12.97
CA LYS A 156 -27.36 37.86 13.16
C LYS A 156 -26.42 38.90 13.71
N ASP A 157 -25.94 39.81 12.86
CA ASP A 157 -25.15 40.95 13.28
C ASP A 157 -25.97 41.79 14.27
N LYS A 158 -25.78 41.53 15.57
CA LYS A 158 -26.39 42.33 16.64
C LYS A 158 -25.62 43.64 16.90
N THR A 159 -24.51 43.87 16.18
CA THR A 159 -23.62 45.02 16.35
C THR A 159 -23.81 46.13 15.32
N LEU A 160 -24.67 45.98 14.30
CA LEU A 160 -24.95 47.03 13.30
C LEU A 160 -26.03 48.05 13.72
N LYS A 161 -26.60 47.97 14.93
CA LYS A 161 -27.70 48.86 15.37
C LYS A 161 -27.30 49.95 16.38
N LYS A 162 -26.02 50.30 16.49
CA LYS A 162 -25.57 51.39 17.38
C LYS A 162 -24.48 52.25 16.72
N SER A 163 -24.79 52.88 15.59
CA SER A 163 -24.12 54.10 15.13
C SER A 163 -24.74 54.57 13.81
N SER A 164 -25.85 55.30 13.90
CA SER A 164 -26.19 56.32 12.91
C SER A 164 -26.66 57.55 13.70
N PRO A 165 -26.25 58.78 13.31
CA PRO A 165 -26.24 59.98 14.16
C PRO A 165 -27.58 60.37 14.77
#